data_AF-A0A1Q9NR45-F1
#
_entry.id   AF-A0A1Q9NR45-F1
#
_cell.length_a   1.000
_cell.length_b   1.000
_cell.length_c   1.000
_cell.angle_alpha   90.00
_cell.angle_beta   90.00
_cell.angle_gamma   90.00
#
_symmetry.space_group_name_H-M   'P 1'
#
loop_
_entity.id
_entity.type
_entity.pdbx_description
1 polymer ?
#
loop_
_entity_poly.entity_id
_entity_poly.type
_entity_poly.pdbx_seq_one_letter_code
_entity_poly.pdbx_strand_id
1 'polypeptide(L)'
;MLKSKNIFRVFQFMLGREDNQTDTESVRSGISSENINFTNKFILTELENMSKELFSHFELENHGVIWRAFEYLYISDRDLREKIAEALIPNPLIENPEPINEVELHEVIELQSFYNAVRLQLLDKVTKHIINYYDNALDVIKSDLEKGTTQYQRAKILDTWYIDQLNKLKPDGFNLREASEEEIQGSYSIKLWIETIETFRMVQDSAELALKRIFANALENIKTLSKAKSKFNFD
;
A
#
# COMPACT_ATOMS: atom_id res chain seq x y z
N MET A 1 -25.34 -12.94 -5.59
CA MET A 1 -25.66 -11.55 -5.16
C MET A 1 -24.75 -11.15 -4.01
N LEU A 2 -23.58 -10.58 -4.33
CA LEU A 2 -22.60 -10.12 -3.33
C LEU A 2 -23.26 -9.12 -2.37
N LYS A 3 -23.03 -9.26 -1.06
CA LYS A 3 -23.49 -8.33 -0.02
C LYS A 3 -22.74 -6.99 -0.14
N SER A 4 -23.09 -6.22 -1.16
CA SER A 4 -22.58 -4.89 -1.51
C SER A 4 -22.90 -3.78 -0.49
N LYS A 5 -23.83 -4.04 0.44
CA LYS A 5 -24.22 -3.10 1.50
C LYS A 5 -23.08 -2.71 2.46
N ASN A 6 -22.00 -3.48 2.53
CA ASN A 6 -20.86 -3.19 3.42
C ASN A 6 -19.79 -2.30 2.79
N ILE A 7 -19.66 -2.28 1.47
CA ILE A 7 -18.58 -1.57 0.77
C ILE A 7 -18.70 -0.06 0.99
N PHE A 8 -19.90 0.50 0.73
CA PHE A 8 -20.17 1.94 0.87
C PHE A 8 -20.06 2.45 2.32
N ARG A 9 -20.52 1.66 3.31
CA ARG A 9 -20.44 2.05 4.74
C ARG A 9 -19.01 1.99 5.27
N VAL A 10 -18.25 0.96 4.91
CA VAL A 10 -16.82 0.87 5.24
C VAL A 10 -16.07 2.04 4.60
N PHE A 11 -16.44 2.47 3.40
CA PHE A 11 -15.85 3.64 2.74
C PHE A 11 -16.20 5.00 3.38
N GLN A 12 -17.45 5.25 3.76
CA GLN A 12 -17.83 6.48 4.48
C GLN A 12 -17.17 6.57 5.86
N PHE A 13 -17.06 5.43 6.56
CA PHE A 13 -16.32 5.29 7.80
C PHE A 13 -14.81 5.56 7.62
N MET A 14 -14.19 5.01 6.57
CA MET A 14 -12.75 5.20 6.28
C MET A 14 -12.38 6.65 5.91
N LEU A 15 -13.31 7.39 5.29
CA LEU A 15 -13.16 8.82 4.95
C LEU A 15 -13.50 9.77 6.10
N GLY A 16 -13.85 9.26 7.28
CA GLY A 16 -14.15 10.09 8.46
C GLY A 16 -15.41 10.95 8.32
N ARG A 17 -16.38 10.50 7.49
CA ARG A 17 -17.65 11.20 7.23
C ARG A 17 -18.81 10.70 8.11
N GLU A 18 -18.54 9.89 9.12
CA GLU A 18 -19.52 9.60 10.17
C GLU A 18 -19.45 10.68 11.25
N ASP A 19 -20.48 11.51 11.34
CA ASP A 19 -20.71 12.35 12.50
C ASP A 19 -20.78 11.49 13.77
N ASN A 20 -20.02 11.91 14.78
CA ASN A 20 -20.04 11.35 16.12
C ASN A 20 -21.47 11.32 16.68
N GLN A 21 -21.89 10.14 17.16
CA GLN A 21 -23.07 9.92 18.00
C GLN A 21 -24.40 10.43 17.44
N THR A 22 -25.18 9.55 16.81
CA THR A 22 -26.63 9.53 17.00
C THR A 22 -27.19 8.16 16.60
N ASP A 23 -27.82 7.52 17.59
CA ASP A 23 -28.85 6.49 17.48
C ASP A 23 -28.89 5.64 16.20
N THR A 24 -28.42 4.41 16.36
CA THR A 24 -28.67 3.23 15.50
C THR A 24 -30.13 2.98 15.11
N GLU A 25 -31.09 3.78 15.60
CA GLU A 25 -32.51 3.71 15.30
C GLU A 25 -33.06 4.87 14.46
N SER A 26 -32.40 6.04 14.37
CA SER A 26 -32.93 7.19 13.63
C SER A 26 -32.55 7.20 12.13
N VAL A 27 -31.47 6.51 11.75
CA VAL A 27 -31.13 6.28 10.32
C VAL A 27 -32.02 5.20 9.68
N ARG A 28 -32.91 4.54 10.46
CA ARG A 28 -33.97 3.67 9.91
C ARG A 28 -35.10 4.43 9.22
N SER A 29 -35.24 5.75 9.39
CA SER A 29 -36.41 6.49 8.89
C SER A 29 -36.13 7.51 7.78
N GLY A 30 -34.89 7.65 7.30
CA GLY A 30 -34.53 8.72 6.34
C GLY A 30 -34.08 8.29 4.95
N ILE A 31 -33.69 7.03 4.75
CA ILE A 31 -33.35 6.50 3.42
C ILE A 31 -34.43 5.47 3.09
N SER A 32 -35.38 5.86 2.25
CA SER A 32 -36.33 4.92 1.67
C SER A 32 -35.54 3.73 1.12
N SER A 33 -35.97 2.54 1.50
CA SER A 33 -35.41 1.26 1.07
C SER A 33 -35.73 0.98 -0.40
N GLU A 34 -35.47 1.94 -1.29
CA GLU A 34 -35.38 1.67 -2.71
C GLU A 34 -34.08 0.90 -2.94
N ASN A 35 -34.24 -0.32 -3.46
CA ASN A 35 -33.18 -1.21 -3.87
C ASN A 35 -32.21 -0.49 -4.81
N ILE A 36 -31.15 0.12 -4.27
CA ILE A 36 -29.99 0.51 -5.08
C ILE A 36 -29.41 -0.79 -5.61
N ASN A 37 -29.60 -1.01 -6.91
CA ASN A 37 -29.02 -2.13 -7.62
C ASN A 37 -27.53 -1.83 -7.76
N PHE A 38 -26.71 -2.40 -6.87
CA PHE A 38 -25.25 -2.25 -6.88
C PHE A 38 -24.67 -3.00 -8.08
N THR A 39 -24.66 -2.35 -9.24
CA THR A 39 -23.98 -2.83 -10.44
C THR A 39 -22.49 -2.54 -10.36
N ASN A 40 -21.66 -3.29 -11.10
CA ASN A 40 -20.24 -2.98 -11.25
C ASN A 40 -20.03 -1.51 -11.60
N LYS A 41 -20.77 -0.98 -12.58
CA LYS A 41 -20.72 0.42 -12.99
C LYS A 41 -20.81 1.42 -11.82
N PHE A 42 -21.66 1.16 -10.82
CA PHE A 42 -21.73 1.98 -9.62
C PHE A 42 -20.44 1.89 -8.80
N ILE A 43 -19.97 0.67 -8.51
CA ILE A 43 -18.74 0.44 -7.74
C ILE A 43 -17.52 1.10 -8.42
N LEU A 44 -17.44 0.99 -9.74
CA LEU A 44 -16.37 1.62 -10.53
C LEU A 44 -16.37 3.14 -10.39
N THR A 45 -17.55 3.76 -10.49
CA THR A 45 -17.70 5.21 -10.34
C THR A 45 -17.27 5.66 -8.94
N GLU A 46 -17.63 4.90 -7.91
CA GLU A 46 -17.24 5.21 -6.53
C GLU A 46 -15.74 5.04 -6.31
N LEU A 47 -15.12 3.99 -6.84
CA LEU A 47 -13.66 3.78 -6.77
C LEU A 47 -12.89 4.90 -7.49
N GLU A 48 -13.38 5.36 -8.64
CA GLU A 48 -12.79 6.50 -9.35
C GLU A 48 -12.88 7.80 -8.53
N ASN A 49 -14.04 8.11 -7.96
CA ASN A 49 -14.21 9.29 -7.12
C ASN A 49 -13.33 9.22 -5.86
N MET A 50 -13.28 8.05 -5.22
CA MET A 50 -12.45 7.81 -4.05
C MET A 50 -10.95 7.96 -4.38
N SER A 51 -10.49 7.48 -5.53
CA SER A 51 -9.08 7.62 -5.92
C SER A 51 -8.63 9.09 -5.95
N LYS A 52 -9.50 9.99 -6.42
CA LYS A 52 -9.24 11.44 -6.47
C LYS A 52 -9.14 12.03 -5.07
N GLU A 53 -10.05 11.64 -4.17
CA GLU A 53 -10.08 12.13 -2.79
C GLU A 53 -8.90 11.58 -1.96
N LEU A 54 -8.60 10.28 -2.07
CA LEU A 54 -7.47 9.63 -1.40
C LEU A 54 -6.14 10.30 -1.71
N PHE A 55 -5.96 10.78 -2.94
CA PHE A 55 -4.72 11.42 -3.33
C PHE A 55 -4.52 12.79 -2.68
N SER A 56 -5.59 13.48 -2.26
CA SER A 56 -5.49 14.72 -1.47
C SER A 56 -4.97 14.48 -0.06
N HIS A 57 -5.17 13.28 0.50
CA HIS A 57 -4.71 12.96 1.85
C HIS A 57 -3.19 12.82 1.99
N PHE A 58 -2.46 12.65 0.89
CA PHE A 58 -0.99 12.68 0.90
C PHE A 58 -0.43 14.05 1.25
N GLU A 59 -1.08 15.12 0.82
CA GLU A 59 -0.68 16.49 1.16
C GLU A 59 -0.94 16.81 2.64
N LEU A 60 -1.90 16.11 3.25
CA LEU A 60 -2.29 16.23 4.65
C LEU A 60 -1.55 15.25 5.58
N GLU A 61 -0.59 14.47 5.06
CA GLU A 61 0.17 13.45 5.79
C GLU A 61 -0.73 12.43 6.55
N ASN A 62 -1.94 12.17 6.04
CA ASN A 62 -2.90 11.28 6.71
C ASN A 62 -2.66 9.81 6.32
N HIS A 63 -1.49 9.29 6.68
CA HIS A 63 -1.03 7.94 6.34
C HIS A 63 -1.95 6.83 6.85
N GLY A 64 -2.65 7.05 7.96
CA GLY A 64 -3.63 6.09 8.48
C GLY A 64 -4.83 5.88 7.55
N VAL A 65 -5.37 6.95 6.96
CA VAL A 65 -6.45 6.85 5.97
C VAL A 65 -5.95 6.19 4.69
N ILE A 66 -4.78 6.63 4.20
CA ILE A 66 -4.15 6.05 3.00
C ILE A 66 -3.94 4.55 3.17
N TRP A 67 -3.43 4.12 4.33
CA TRP A 67 -3.22 2.71 4.62
C TRP A 67 -4.52 1.92 4.67
N ARG A 68 -5.56 2.40 5.37
CA ARG A 68 -6.85 1.69 5.43
C ARG A 68 -7.45 1.48 4.05
N ALA A 69 -7.36 2.48 3.17
CA ALA A 69 -7.81 2.35 1.80
C ALA A 69 -6.98 1.33 1.02
N PHE A 70 -5.65 1.37 1.16
CA PHE A 70 -4.77 0.38 0.54
C PHE A 70 -5.09 -1.05 1.00
N GLU A 71 -5.21 -1.28 2.31
CA GLU A 71 -5.54 -2.57 2.93
C GLU A 71 -6.87 -3.11 2.39
N TYR A 72 -7.90 -2.27 2.33
CA TYR A 72 -9.20 -2.65 1.80
C TYR A 72 -9.10 -3.09 0.32
N LEU A 73 -8.40 -2.32 -0.50
CA LEU A 73 -8.20 -2.65 -1.92
C LEU A 73 -7.37 -3.92 -2.10
N TYR A 74 -6.37 -4.12 -1.25
CA TYR A 74 -5.52 -5.31 -1.23
C TYR A 74 -6.33 -6.58 -0.92
N ILE A 75 -7.10 -6.57 0.17
CA ILE A 75 -7.94 -7.71 0.56
C ILE A 75 -8.98 -8.00 -0.51
N SER A 76 -9.63 -6.95 -1.05
CA SER A 76 -10.64 -7.11 -2.09
C SER A 76 -10.06 -7.68 -3.40
N ASP A 77 -8.88 -7.21 -3.84
CA ASP A 77 -8.18 -7.75 -5.01
C ASP A 77 -7.81 -9.22 -4.81
N ARG A 78 -7.29 -9.58 -3.64
CA ARG A 78 -6.97 -10.97 -3.29
C ARG A 78 -8.21 -11.87 -3.36
N ASP A 79 -9.27 -11.52 -2.64
CA ASP A 79 -10.48 -12.34 -2.53
C ASP A 79 -11.18 -12.50 -3.89
N LEU A 80 -11.16 -11.48 -4.75
CA LEU A 80 -11.71 -11.56 -6.11
C LEU A 80 -10.89 -12.50 -7.00
N ARG A 81 -9.56 -12.50 -6.87
CA ARG A 81 -8.69 -13.39 -7.64
C ARG A 81 -8.78 -14.84 -7.21
N GLU A 82 -8.95 -15.09 -5.91
CA GLU A 82 -9.23 -16.43 -5.39
C GLU A 82 -10.53 -16.98 -6.01
N LYS A 83 -11.59 -16.16 -6.06
CA LYS A 83 -12.85 -16.54 -6.75
C LYS A 83 -12.67 -16.81 -8.24
N ILE A 84 -11.86 -15.99 -8.94
CA ILE A 84 -11.55 -16.23 -10.36
C ILE A 84 -10.79 -17.54 -10.53
N ALA A 85 -9.79 -17.80 -9.68
CA ALA A 85 -8.99 -19.02 -9.74
C ALA A 85 -9.86 -20.27 -9.49
N GLU A 86 -10.75 -20.24 -8.50
CA GLU A 86 -11.70 -21.32 -8.20
C GLU A 86 -12.67 -21.58 -9.37
N ALA A 87 -13.11 -20.52 -10.06
CA ALA A 87 -13.98 -20.65 -11.23
C ALA A 87 -13.27 -21.26 -12.44
N LEU A 88 -11.99 -20.95 -12.64
CA LEU A 88 -11.20 -21.43 -13.78
C LEU A 88 -10.60 -22.81 -13.56
N ILE A 89 -10.22 -23.12 -12.31
CA ILE A 89 -9.62 -24.39 -11.89
C ILE A 89 -10.40 -24.87 -10.66
N PRO A 90 -11.47 -25.67 -10.85
CA PRO A 90 -12.29 -26.16 -9.75
C PRO A 90 -11.43 -26.96 -8.77
N ASN A 91 -11.42 -26.56 -7.50
CA ASN A 91 -10.70 -27.27 -6.47
C ASN A 91 -11.39 -28.63 -6.20
N PRO A 92 -10.73 -29.77 -6.46
CA PRO A 92 -11.33 -31.09 -6.27
C PRO A 92 -11.63 -31.43 -4.80
N LEU A 93 -11.13 -30.63 -3.85
CA LEU A 93 -11.36 -30.78 -2.41
C LEU A 93 -12.63 -30.06 -1.93
N ILE A 94 -13.24 -29.20 -2.75
CA ILE A 94 -14.51 -28.53 -2.42
C ILE A 94 -15.64 -29.43 -2.95
N GLU A 95 -16.39 -30.06 -2.04
CA GLU A 95 -17.61 -30.78 -2.43
C GLU A 95 -18.67 -29.76 -2.89
N ASN A 96 -19.05 -29.85 -4.17
CA ASN A 96 -20.04 -28.97 -4.83
C ASN A 96 -19.68 -27.47 -4.85
N PRO A 97 -18.64 -27.05 -5.60
CA PRO A 97 -18.46 -25.64 -5.87
C PRO A 97 -19.70 -25.10 -6.59
N GLU A 98 -20.31 -24.02 -6.09
CA GLU A 98 -21.35 -23.32 -6.83
C GLU A 98 -20.75 -22.83 -8.15
N PRO A 99 -21.26 -23.27 -9.31
CA PRO A 99 -20.68 -22.88 -10.59
C PRO A 99 -20.97 -21.40 -10.83
N ILE A 100 -19.91 -20.59 -10.85
CA ILE A 100 -19.96 -19.22 -11.36
C ILE A 100 -20.25 -19.31 -12.86
N ASN A 101 -21.32 -18.65 -13.31
CA ASN A 101 -21.63 -18.58 -14.74
C ASN A 101 -20.72 -17.57 -15.46
N GLU A 102 -20.62 -17.67 -16.78
CA GLU A 102 -19.70 -16.83 -17.59
C GLU A 102 -19.92 -15.32 -17.42
N VAL A 103 -21.18 -14.89 -17.26
CA VAL A 103 -21.53 -13.47 -17.07
C VAL A 103 -21.03 -12.98 -15.71
N GLU A 104 -21.26 -13.75 -14.66
CA GLU A 104 -20.78 -13.45 -13.31
C GLU A 104 -19.25 -13.48 -13.23
N LEU A 105 -18.59 -14.43 -13.93
CA LEU A 105 -17.14 -14.48 -14.01
C LEU A 105 -16.57 -13.22 -14.68
N HIS A 106 -17.19 -12.76 -15.77
CA HIS A 106 -16.80 -11.52 -16.44
C HIS A 106 -16.91 -10.31 -15.51
N GLU A 107 -18.02 -10.20 -14.77
CA GLU A 107 -18.24 -9.13 -13.79
C GLU A 107 -17.19 -9.15 -12.65
N VAL A 108 -16.82 -10.34 -12.16
CA VAL A 108 -15.79 -10.48 -11.12
C VAL A 108 -14.40 -10.09 -11.66
N ILE A 109 -14.06 -10.49 -12.89
CA ILE A 109 -12.79 -10.13 -13.54
C ILE A 109 -12.69 -8.61 -13.76
N GLU A 110 -13.78 -8.00 -14.25
CA GLU A 110 -13.84 -6.55 -14.43
C GLU A 110 -13.58 -5.85 -13.09
N LEU A 111 -14.34 -6.21 -12.05
CA LEU A 111 -14.20 -5.60 -10.73
C LEU A 111 -12.79 -5.75 -10.15
N GLN A 112 -12.21 -6.95 -10.26
CA GLN A 112 -10.84 -7.25 -9.83
C GLN A 112 -9.82 -6.33 -10.51
N SER A 113 -9.96 -6.12 -11.82
CA SER A 113 -9.05 -5.27 -12.60
C SER A 113 -9.02 -3.84 -12.08
N PHE A 114 -10.17 -3.30 -11.67
CA PHE A 114 -10.26 -1.96 -11.10
C PHE A 114 -9.67 -1.86 -9.69
N TYR A 115 -9.97 -2.82 -8.81
CA TYR A 115 -9.35 -2.89 -7.48
C TYR A 115 -7.82 -2.93 -7.58
N ASN A 116 -7.28 -3.77 -8.46
CA ASN A 116 -5.86 -3.87 -8.70
C ASN A 116 -5.28 -2.56 -9.25
N ALA A 117 -5.94 -1.91 -10.22
CA ALA A 117 -5.46 -0.65 -10.79
C ALA A 117 -5.33 0.45 -9.74
N VAL A 118 -6.36 0.65 -8.90
CA VAL A 118 -6.33 1.67 -7.84
C VAL A 118 -5.31 1.32 -6.76
N ARG A 119 -5.22 0.04 -6.37
CA ARG A 119 -4.21 -0.46 -5.43
C ARG A 119 -2.78 -0.16 -5.89
N LEU A 120 -2.48 -0.45 -7.16
CA LEU A 120 -1.16 -0.18 -7.75
C LEU A 120 -0.85 1.32 -7.83
N GLN A 121 -1.84 2.16 -8.14
CA GLN A 121 -1.65 3.62 -8.13
C GLN A 121 -1.38 4.16 -6.72
N LEU A 122 -2.06 3.63 -5.69
CA LEU A 122 -1.79 4.00 -4.31
C LEU A 122 -0.40 3.53 -3.87
N LEU A 123 -0.01 2.31 -4.22
CA LEU A 123 1.34 1.80 -3.96
C LEU A 123 2.39 2.73 -4.56
N ASP A 124 2.30 3.04 -5.86
CA ASP A 124 3.20 3.96 -6.56
C ASP A 124 3.29 5.33 -5.87
N LYS A 125 2.15 5.90 -5.45
CA LYS A 125 2.12 7.18 -4.75
C LYS A 125 2.75 7.14 -3.36
N VAL A 126 2.49 6.09 -2.57
CA VAL A 126 3.15 5.90 -1.27
C VAL A 126 4.66 5.79 -1.46
N THR A 127 5.09 4.94 -2.39
CA THR A 127 6.51 4.71 -2.70
C THR A 127 7.20 6.02 -3.12
N LYS A 128 6.61 6.77 -4.06
CA LYS A 128 7.14 8.09 -4.48
C LYS A 128 7.21 9.09 -3.34
N HIS A 129 6.21 9.10 -2.47
CA HIS A 129 6.17 10.00 -1.33
C HIS A 129 7.28 9.69 -0.31
N ILE A 130 7.53 8.42 -0.01
CA ILE A 130 8.65 7.98 0.84
C ILE A 130 10.00 8.33 0.20
N ILE A 131 10.16 8.07 -1.11
CA ILE A 131 11.38 8.46 -1.86
C ILE A 131 11.64 9.96 -1.71
N ASN A 132 10.62 10.79 -1.90
CA ASN A 132 10.76 12.25 -1.76
C ASN A 132 11.22 12.66 -0.36
N TYR A 133 10.76 11.99 0.72
CA TYR A 133 11.28 12.27 2.07
C TYR A 133 12.76 11.93 2.21
N TYR A 134 13.20 10.80 1.67
CA TYR A 134 14.61 10.43 1.69
C TYR A 134 15.45 11.39 0.85
N ASP A 135 15.04 11.72 -0.37
CA ASP A 135 15.77 12.63 -1.26
C ASP A 135 15.92 14.02 -0.61
N ASN A 136 14.84 14.57 -0.05
CA ASN A 136 14.87 15.84 0.67
C ASN A 136 15.84 15.78 1.86
N ALA A 137 15.81 14.70 2.65
CA ALA A 137 16.70 14.54 3.78
C ALA A 137 18.17 14.47 3.35
N LEU A 138 18.47 13.67 2.31
CA LEU A 138 19.81 13.51 1.75
C LEU A 138 20.36 14.83 1.18
N ASP A 139 19.51 15.65 0.58
CA ASP A 139 19.89 16.99 0.12
C ASP A 139 20.21 17.94 1.27
N VAL A 140 19.41 17.91 2.34
CA VAL A 140 19.69 18.73 3.53
C VAL A 140 21.00 18.31 4.20
N ILE A 141 21.30 17.00 4.30
CA ILE A 141 22.56 16.48 4.89
C ILE A 141 23.80 17.12 4.27
N LYS A 142 23.78 17.44 2.97
CA LYS A 142 24.92 18.08 2.27
C LYS A 142 25.26 19.46 2.83
N SER A 143 24.29 20.14 3.45
CA SER A 143 24.43 21.50 4.01
C SER A 143 24.34 21.57 5.53
N ASP A 144 23.52 20.71 6.15
CA ASP A 144 23.24 20.66 7.58
C ASP A 144 23.02 19.20 7.98
N LEU A 145 24.07 18.59 8.54
CA LEU A 145 24.08 17.18 8.89
C LEU A 145 23.03 16.83 9.96
N GLU A 146 22.85 17.67 10.97
CA GLU A 146 21.96 17.37 12.09
C GLU A 146 20.50 17.43 11.65
N LYS A 147 20.12 18.50 10.96
CA LYS A 147 18.77 18.65 10.41
C LYS A 147 18.46 17.57 9.38
N GLY A 148 19.40 17.28 8.47
CA GLY A 148 19.23 16.26 7.46
C GLY A 148 19.10 14.85 8.05
N THR A 149 19.88 14.53 9.08
CA THR A 149 19.77 13.25 9.82
C THR A 149 18.40 13.10 10.49
N THR A 150 17.89 14.18 11.10
CA THR A 150 16.56 14.18 11.72
C THR A 150 15.46 13.90 10.69
N GLN A 151 15.54 14.52 9.51
CA GLN A 151 14.58 14.26 8.43
C GLN A 151 14.70 12.84 7.89
N TYR A 152 15.92 12.33 7.73
CA TYR A 152 16.16 10.95 7.31
C TYR A 152 15.54 9.95 8.28
N GLN A 153 15.68 10.18 9.59
CA GLN A 153 15.07 9.33 10.61
C GLN A 153 13.54 9.33 10.52
N ARG A 154 12.91 10.48 10.24
CA ARG A 154 11.45 10.56 10.03
C ARG A 154 11.02 9.77 8.79
N ALA A 155 11.75 9.91 7.68
CA ALA A 155 11.51 9.12 6.46
C ALA A 155 11.57 7.62 6.76
N LYS A 156 12.61 7.19 7.48
CA LYS A 156 12.81 5.80 7.90
C LYS A 156 11.69 5.28 8.81
N ILE A 157 11.21 6.09 9.76
CA ILE A 157 10.09 5.72 10.63
C ILE A 157 8.82 5.47 9.81
N LEU A 158 8.51 6.36 8.87
CA LEU A 158 7.34 6.22 8.01
C LEU A 158 7.43 4.97 7.11
N ASP A 159 8.58 4.78 6.46
CA ASP A 159 8.87 3.61 5.62
C ASP A 159 8.74 2.29 6.41
N THR A 160 9.39 2.22 7.58
CA THR A 160 9.30 1.06 8.49
C THR A 160 7.85 0.80 8.90
N TRP A 161 7.08 1.86 9.19
CA TRP A 161 5.67 1.71 9.55
C TRP A 161 4.84 1.06 8.44
N TYR A 162 5.03 1.46 7.17
CA TYR A 162 4.33 0.83 6.03
C TYR A 162 4.72 -0.65 5.87
N ILE A 163 6.01 -0.98 6.00
CA ILE A 163 6.49 -2.36 5.98
C ILE A 163 5.85 -3.18 7.12
N ASP A 164 5.78 -2.62 8.32
CA ASP A 164 5.14 -3.27 9.47
C ASP A 164 3.65 -3.51 9.24
N GLN A 165 2.93 -2.58 8.62
CA GLN A 165 1.53 -2.81 8.27
C GLN A 165 1.38 -3.91 7.20
N LEU A 166 2.25 -3.94 6.18
CA LEU A 166 2.25 -5.01 5.16
C LEU A 166 2.55 -6.38 5.74
N ASN A 167 3.44 -6.45 6.74
CA ASN A 167 3.72 -7.71 7.43
C ASN A 167 2.50 -8.25 8.19
N LYS A 168 1.53 -7.40 8.57
CA LYS A 168 0.26 -7.85 9.18
C LYS A 168 -0.69 -8.46 8.15
N LEU A 169 -0.53 -8.13 6.86
CA LEU A 169 -1.29 -8.71 5.75
C LEU A 169 -0.66 -10.01 5.21
N LYS A 170 0.42 -10.46 5.83
CA LYS A 170 1.10 -11.70 5.47
C LYS A 170 0.14 -12.89 5.60
N PRO A 171 0.08 -13.80 4.61
CA PRO A 171 -0.74 -15.00 4.72
C PRO A 171 -0.38 -15.84 5.96
N ASP A 172 -1.39 -16.35 6.65
CA ASP A 172 -1.23 -17.10 7.90
C ASP A 172 -0.33 -18.31 7.70
N GLY A 173 0.57 -18.55 8.67
CA GLY A 173 1.49 -19.69 8.65
C GLY A 173 2.59 -19.62 7.58
N PHE A 174 2.58 -18.63 6.68
CA PHE A 174 3.62 -18.49 5.67
C PHE A 174 4.96 -18.11 6.32
N ASN A 175 6.08 -18.66 5.85
CA ASN A 175 7.41 -18.22 6.24
C ASN A 175 8.31 -18.14 5.01
N LEU A 176 8.65 -16.93 4.57
CA LEU A 176 9.43 -16.72 3.34
C LEU A 176 10.80 -17.44 3.35
N ARG A 177 11.38 -17.69 4.54
CA ARG A 177 12.67 -18.39 4.65
C ARG A 177 12.58 -19.90 4.46
N GLU A 178 11.37 -20.46 4.64
CA GLU A 178 11.10 -21.90 4.63
C GLU A 178 10.23 -22.29 3.43
N ALA A 179 9.63 -21.31 2.75
CA ALA A 179 8.77 -21.51 1.59
C ALA A 179 9.56 -22.06 0.40
N SER A 180 9.02 -23.12 -0.19
CA SER A 180 9.46 -23.64 -1.48
C SER A 180 9.02 -22.73 -2.64
N GLU A 181 9.71 -22.82 -3.78
CA GLU A 181 9.28 -22.14 -5.01
C GLU A 181 7.88 -22.56 -5.45
N GLU A 182 7.51 -23.83 -5.23
CA GLU A 182 6.20 -24.39 -5.56
C GLU A 182 5.10 -23.79 -4.68
N GLU A 183 5.33 -23.58 -3.38
CA GLU A 183 4.38 -22.89 -2.50
C GLU A 183 4.19 -21.42 -2.88
N ILE A 184 5.27 -20.74 -3.27
CA ILE A 184 5.22 -19.35 -3.72
C ILE A 184 4.48 -19.24 -5.06
N GLN A 185 4.76 -20.13 -6.01
CA GLN A 185 4.11 -20.14 -7.32
C GLN A 185 2.65 -20.60 -7.25
N GLY A 186 2.34 -21.52 -6.32
CA GLY A 186 1.01 -22.08 -6.13
C GLY A 186 0.05 -21.18 -5.34
N SER A 187 0.55 -20.12 -4.68
CA SER A 187 -0.27 -19.23 -3.87
C SER A 187 -0.20 -17.78 -4.35
N TYR A 188 -1.31 -17.33 -4.93
CA TYR A 188 -1.46 -15.96 -5.38
C TYR A 188 -1.33 -14.95 -4.24
N SER A 189 -1.93 -15.22 -3.08
CA SER A 189 -1.88 -14.33 -1.92
C SER A 189 -0.46 -14.15 -1.38
N ILE A 190 0.35 -15.21 -1.42
CA ILE A 190 1.78 -15.16 -1.11
C ILE A 190 2.52 -14.30 -2.14
N LYS A 191 2.31 -14.54 -3.43
CA LYS A 191 2.98 -13.77 -4.50
C LYS A 191 2.66 -12.28 -4.42
N LEU A 192 1.39 -11.93 -4.26
CA LEU A 192 0.93 -10.54 -4.12
C LEU A 192 1.59 -9.85 -2.92
N TRP A 193 1.69 -10.55 -1.79
CA TRP A 193 2.34 -10.04 -0.59
C TRP A 193 3.83 -9.80 -0.82
N ILE A 194 4.53 -10.78 -1.42
CA ILE A 194 5.97 -10.70 -1.75
C ILE A 194 6.23 -9.50 -2.67
N GLU A 195 5.52 -9.38 -3.78
CA GLU A 195 5.71 -8.27 -4.73
C GLU A 195 5.52 -6.90 -4.07
N THR A 196 4.52 -6.80 -3.20
CA THR A 196 4.23 -5.55 -2.49
C THR A 196 5.32 -5.21 -1.47
N ILE A 197 5.76 -6.17 -0.65
CA ILE A 197 6.80 -5.92 0.37
C ILE A 197 8.18 -5.67 -0.24
N GLU A 198 8.50 -6.35 -1.34
CA GLU A 198 9.76 -6.12 -2.07
C GLU A 198 9.85 -4.71 -2.63
N THR A 199 8.74 -4.16 -3.12
CA THR A 199 8.67 -2.77 -3.61
C THR A 199 9.11 -1.77 -2.52
N PHE A 200 8.65 -1.94 -1.28
CA PHE A 200 9.07 -1.07 -0.16
C PHE A 200 10.52 -1.31 0.26
N ARG A 201 10.95 -2.57 0.33
CA ARG A 201 12.35 -2.91 0.67
C ARG A 201 13.35 -2.32 -0.32
N MET A 202 13.03 -2.32 -1.61
CA MET A 202 13.88 -1.72 -2.64
C MET A 202 14.08 -0.21 -2.43
N VAL A 203 13.05 0.51 -1.97
CA VAL A 203 13.16 1.93 -1.61
C VAL A 203 14.11 2.10 -0.42
N GLN A 204 13.90 1.33 0.64
CA GLN A 204 14.72 1.38 1.84
C GLN A 204 16.20 1.10 1.53
N ASP A 205 16.48 0.03 0.79
CA ASP A 205 17.85 -0.36 0.41
C ASP A 205 18.53 0.72 -0.45
N SER A 206 17.77 1.33 -1.36
CA SER A 206 18.25 2.41 -2.22
C SER A 206 18.61 3.66 -1.40
N ALA A 207 17.76 4.05 -0.45
CA ALA A 207 18.00 5.17 0.45
C ALA A 207 19.23 4.94 1.35
N GLU A 208 19.37 3.73 1.91
CA GLU A 208 20.54 3.36 2.72
C GLU A 208 21.84 3.38 1.91
N LEU A 209 21.81 2.91 0.66
CA LEU A 209 22.95 2.97 -0.24
C LEU A 209 23.34 4.41 -0.58
N ALA A 210 22.36 5.28 -0.84
CA ALA A 210 22.59 6.69 -1.12
C ALA A 210 23.25 7.39 0.08
N LEU A 211 22.74 7.15 1.29
CA LEU A 211 23.31 7.71 2.52
C LEU A 211 24.76 7.26 2.73
N LYS A 212 25.06 5.97 2.54
CA LYS A 212 26.43 5.42 2.62
C LYS A 212 27.39 6.14 1.66
N ARG A 213 26.94 6.43 0.43
CA ARG A 213 27.74 7.16 -0.56
C ARG A 213 28.02 8.61 -0.13
N ILE A 214 27.03 9.32 0.41
CA ILE A 214 27.22 10.69 0.91
C ILE A 214 28.27 10.72 2.03
N PHE A 215 28.19 9.80 2.99
CA PHE A 215 29.16 9.72 4.08
C PHE A 215 30.57 9.34 3.60
N ALA A 216 30.69 8.40 2.66
CA ALA A 216 31.98 8.04 2.08
C ALA A 216 32.66 9.24 1.41
N ASN A 217 31.90 10.02 0.61
CA ASN A 217 32.39 11.23 -0.05
C ASN A 217 32.79 12.31 0.96
N ALA A 218 32.00 12.51 2.01
CA ALA A 218 32.32 13.47 3.07
C ALA A 218 33.63 13.10 3.79
N LEU A 219 33.83 11.82 4.11
CA LEU A 219 35.06 11.33 4.73
C LEU A 219 36.28 11.50 3.82
N GLU A 220 36.14 11.26 2.52
CA GLU A 220 37.22 11.46 1.55
C GLU A 220 37.61 12.94 1.43
N ASN A 221 36.64 13.84 1.41
CA ASN A 221 36.88 15.28 1.40
C ASN A 221 37.63 15.75 2.66
N ILE A 222 37.24 15.25 3.84
CA ILE A 222 37.94 15.53 5.10
C ILE A 222 39.39 15.03 5.06
N LYS A 223 39.62 13.81 4.58
CA LYS A 223 40.98 13.25 4.44
C LYS A 223 41.83 14.09 3.48
N THR A 224 41.24 14.54 2.38
CA THR A 224 41.94 15.38 1.39
C THR A 224 42.30 16.74 1.96
N LEU A 225 41.37 17.39 2.67
CA LEU A 225 41.61 18.67 3.36
C LEU A 225 42.65 18.54 4.48
N SER A 226 42.63 17.44 5.23
CA SER A 226 43.64 17.14 6.25
C SER A 226 45.03 16.97 5.65
N LYS A 227 45.15 16.22 4.54
CA LYS A 227 46.41 16.07 3.80
C LYS A 227 46.89 17.41 3.22
N ALA A 228 45.99 18.23 2.69
CA ALA A 228 46.32 19.56 2.20
C ALA A 228 46.87 20.45 3.34
N LYS A 229 46.20 20.49 4.50
CA LYS A 229 46.72 21.20 5.69
C LYS A 229 48.10 20.71 6.12
N SER A 230 48.35 19.40 6.13
CA SER A 230 49.68 18.86 6.50
C SER A 230 50.80 19.21 5.51
N LYS A 231 50.48 19.58 4.27
CA LYS A 231 51.45 20.07 3.28
C LYS A 231 51.75 21.56 3.40
N PHE A 232 50.84 22.32 4.00
CA PHE A 232 51.03 23.74 4.32
C PHE A 232 51.27 23.87 5.83
N ASN A 233 52.43 23.39 6.32
CA ASN A 233 52.93 23.86 7.60
C ASN A 233 53.18 25.36 7.47
N PHE A 234 52.23 26.17 7.95
CA PHE A 234 52.52 27.53 8.37
C PHE A 234 53.18 27.41 9.74
N ASP A 235 54.50 27.63 9.78
CA ASP A 235 55.22 28.04 10.99
C ASP A 235 54.70 29.41 11.47
#